data_AF-A0A962STR7-F1
#
_entry.id   AF-A0A962STR7-F1
#
_cell.length_a   1.000
_cell.length_b   1.000
_cell.length_c   1.000
_cell.angle_alpha   90.00
_cell.angle_beta   90.00
_cell.angle_gamma   90.00
#
_symmetry.space_group_name_H-M   'P 1'
#
loop_
_entity.id
_entity.type
_entity.pdbx_description
1 polymer ?
#
loop_
_entity_poly.entity_id
_entity_poly.type
_entity_poly.pdbx_seq_one_letter_code
_entity_poly.pdbx_strand_id
1 'polypeptide(L)'
;MTTLTESNHAAEFLISEVGPGYLSREAVVVASGENLAAGAVLGKLTKRQAAAPIPTIVGTGTGLMSALKFGPAVQVGSYVITLLATSATAAFSVVAPDGTILPNGAVGASYFSSHLSFLISDGGTMTAGDAYTVVVTAAGTPVLVGTGTGAVSGVSLGSIAQLGTYRVQLLATSATAEFEVTAPDGSKLKRGQVATAYVSDHVNFTLANAGTMTSGDYFNIIVATHTGQVKAWDPAAVDGTQDPYGVLIGAVDASSAAANGSAIVRLAEVDTDLLAWATTVTSAQKAVAIDLLRNRNIVAR
;
A
#
# COMPACT_ATOMS: atom_id res chain seq x y z
N MET A 1 -49.15 -10.32 5.60
CA MET A 1 -48.71 -9.30 6.58
C MET A 1 -47.30 -8.90 6.17
N THR A 2 -47.10 -7.66 5.74
CA THR A 2 -45.77 -7.15 5.37
C THR A 2 -45.02 -6.85 6.67
N THR A 3 -43.96 -7.61 6.96
CA THR A 3 -43.07 -7.31 8.08
C THR A 3 -42.33 -6.01 7.76
N LEU A 4 -42.49 -5.00 8.62
CA LEU A 4 -41.68 -3.77 8.56
C LEU A 4 -40.46 -4.00 9.45
N THR A 5 -39.27 -3.92 8.87
CA THR A 5 -38.00 -4.05 9.59
C THR A 5 -37.37 -2.67 9.70
N GLU A 6 -37.16 -2.19 10.92
CA GLU A 6 -36.42 -0.95 11.19
C GLU A 6 -34.92 -1.26 11.28
N SER A 7 -34.11 -0.49 10.58
CA SER A 7 -32.65 -0.57 10.64
C SER A 7 -32.09 0.39 11.68
N ASN A 8 -30.90 0.11 12.20
CA ASN A 8 -30.21 1.00 13.14
C ASN A 8 -30.09 2.42 12.56
N HIS A 9 -30.46 3.41 13.36
CA HIS A 9 -30.35 4.81 13.01
C HIS A 9 -28.95 5.35 13.24
N ALA A 10 -28.70 6.55 12.71
CA ALA A 10 -27.42 7.21 12.89
C ALA A 10 -27.11 7.41 14.38
N ALA A 11 -25.90 7.02 14.79
CA ALA A 11 -25.38 7.09 16.16
C ALA A 11 -26.17 6.30 17.23
N GLU A 12 -27.10 5.42 16.85
CA GLU A 12 -27.90 4.67 17.84
C GLU A 12 -27.04 3.75 18.71
N PHE A 13 -25.95 3.23 18.16
CA PHE A 13 -24.95 2.44 18.86
C PHE A 13 -24.11 3.23 19.88
N LEU A 14 -24.16 4.57 19.89
CA LEU A 14 -23.27 5.39 20.71
C LEU A 14 -23.86 5.57 22.12
N ILE A 15 -23.23 4.97 23.13
CA ILE A 15 -23.62 5.11 24.53
C ILE A 15 -23.09 6.42 25.10
N SER A 16 -21.80 6.70 24.89
CA SER A 16 -21.18 7.96 25.32
C SER A 16 -19.94 8.29 24.49
N GLU A 17 -19.60 9.58 24.39
CA GLU A 17 -18.37 10.05 23.78
C GLU A 17 -17.73 11.16 24.62
N VAL A 18 -16.41 11.32 24.51
CA VAL A 18 -15.68 12.33 25.29
C VAL A 18 -15.78 13.72 24.67
N GLY A 19 -16.19 14.69 25.49
CA GLY A 19 -16.21 16.11 25.14
C GLY A 19 -17.40 16.50 24.26
N PRO A 20 -17.38 17.70 23.62
CA PRO A 20 -18.47 18.19 22.77
C PRO A 20 -18.55 17.50 21.39
N GLY A 21 -18.12 16.24 21.27
CA GLY A 21 -18.21 15.42 20.05
C GLY A 21 -17.10 15.65 19.00
N TYR A 22 -16.16 16.57 19.21
CA TYR A 22 -15.09 16.86 18.21
C TYR A 22 -13.83 15.98 18.36
N LEU A 23 -13.68 15.28 19.48
CA LEU A 23 -12.50 14.45 19.74
C LEU A 23 -12.68 13.03 19.23
N SER A 24 -13.85 12.44 19.47
CA SER A 24 -14.15 11.03 19.17
C SER A 24 -14.48 10.78 17.70
N ARG A 25 -14.97 11.81 17.00
CA ARG A 25 -15.44 11.73 15.62
C ARG A 25 -14.37 12.15 14.62
N GLU A 26 -14.23 11.40 13.53
CA GLU A 26 -13.42 11.78 12.38
C GLU A 26 -14.23 11.69 11.08
N ALA A 27 -13.94 12.60 10.16
CA ALA A 27 -14.38 12.47 8.78
C ALA A 27 -13.61 11.32 8.12
N VAL A 28 -14.35 10.40 7.50
CA VAL A 28 -13.79 9.24 6.81
C VAL A 28 -14.29 9.22 5.38
N VAL A 29 -13.51 8.59 4.50
CA VAL A 29 -13.94 8.32 3.12
C VAL A 29 -14.12 6.82 3.00
N VAL A 30 -15.37 6.39 2.83
CA VAL A 30 -15.72 4.99 2.57
C VAL A 30 -15.30 4.65 1.14
N ALA A 31 -14.56 3.56 0.96
CA ALA A 31 -14.05 3.15 -0.34
C ALA A 31 -15.19 2.74 -1.28
N SER A 32 -14.96 2.87 -2.58
CA SER A 32 -15.94 2.45 -3.60
C SER A 32 -16.24 0.95 -3.50
N GLY A 33 -17.49 0.58 -3.75
CA GLY A 33 -18.00 -0.80 -3.70
C GLY A 33 -18.58 -1.20 -2.35
N GLU A 34 -18.59 -0.32 -1.37
CA GLU A 34 -19.14 -0.56 -0.04
C GLU A 34 -20.55 0.05 0.10
N ASN A 35 -21.45 -0.64 0.79
CA ASN A 35 -22.73 -0.09 1.22
C ASN A 35 -22.90 -0.41 2.71
N LEU A 36 -22.57 0.57 3.56
CA LEU A 36 -22.41 0.36 4.99
C LEU A 36 -23.58 0.97 5.77
N ALA A 37 -24.13 0.20 6.70
CA ALA A 37 -25.13 0.68 7.64
C ALA A 37 -24.51 1.51 8.77
N ALA A 38 -25.34 2.29 9.47
CA ALA A 38 -24.94 2.89 10.74
C ALA A 38 -24.52 1.79 11.74
N GLY A 39 -23.49 2.06 12.54
CA GLY A 39 -22.93 1.06 13.46
C GLY A 39 -21.96 0.08 12.80
N ALA A 40 -21.67 0.19 11.50
CA ALA A 40 -20.71 -0.69 10.84
C ALA A 40 -19.31 -0.55 11.44
N VAL A 41 -18.71 -1.67 11.84
CA VAL A 41 -17.30 -1.69 12.27
C VAL A 41 -16.41 -1.57 11.04
N LEU A 42 -15.51 -0.60 11.08
CA LEU A 42 -14.68 -0.20 9.94
C LEU A 42 -13.26 -0.71 10.08
N GLY A 43 -12.67 -1.13 8.97
CA GLY A 43 -11.24 -1.29 8.79
C GLY A 43 -10.65 -0.14 7.97
N LYS A 44 -9.40 0.22 8.19
CA LYS A 44 -8.72 1.28 7.40
C LYS A 44 -7.76 0.66 6.40
N LEU A 45 -7.88 1.05 5.13
CA LEU A 45 -6.89 0.71 4.12
C LEU A 45 -5.60 1.44 4.44
N THR A 46 -4.55 0.68 4.73
CA THR A 46 -3.21 1.21 5.09
C THR A 46 -2.18 0.89 4.03
N LYS A 47 -2.33 -0.24 3.33
CA LYS A 47 -1.37 -0.73 2.35
C LYS A 47 -2.07 -1.32 1.12
N ARG A 48 -1.38 -1.28 -0.02
CA ARG A 48 -1.81 -1.92 -1.26
C ARG A 48 -0.61 -2.37 -2.07
N GLN A 49 -0.81 -3.36 -2.93
CA GLN A 49 0.18 -3.70 -3.94
C GLN A 49 0.31 -2.55 -4.95
N ALA A 50 1.53 -2.29 -5.39
CA ALA A 50 1.86 -1.37 -6.46
C ALA A 50 2.95 -1.95 -7.37
N ALA A 51 3.12 -1.31 -8.53
CA ALA A 51 4.22 -1.56 -9.44
C ALA A 51 4.77 -0.23 -9.97
N ALA A 52 6.06 -0.19 -10.27
CA ALA A 52 6.72 0.96 -10.87
C ALA A 52 7.90 0.49 -11.72
N PRO A 53 7.90 0.73 -13.04
CA PRO A 53 9.08 0.52 -13.86
C PRO A 53 10.16 1.57 -13.53
N ILE A 54 11.41 1.26 -13.85
CA ILE A 54 12.47 2.27 -13.86
C ILE A 54 12.21 3.20 -15.06
N PRO A 55 12.02 4.52 -14.85
CA PRO A 55 11.75 5.44 -15.93
C PRO A 55 13.00 5.75 -16.75
N THR A 56 12.77 6.15 -18.00
CA THR A 56 13.78 6.83 -18.82
C THR A 56 13.72 8.33 -18.59
N ILE A 57 14.84 9.00 -18.80
CA ILE A 57 14.87 10.47 -18.79
C ILE A 57 13.98 11.02 -19.90
N VAL A 58 13.29 12.12 -19.62
CA VAL A 58 12.53 12.93 -20.56
C VAL A 58 13.27 14.25 -20.74
N GLY A 59 13.60 14.57 -21.99
CA GLY A 59 14.38 15.75 -22.34
C GLY A 59 15.52 15.41 -23.28
N THR A 60 16.63 16.12 -23.14
CA THR A 60 17.81 15.97 -24.01
C THR A 60 18.91 15.12 -23.41
N GLY A 61 18.88 14.89 -22.10
CA GLY A 61 19.89 14.14 -21.39
C GLY A 61 19.87 12.64 -21.68
N THR A 62 20.95 11.98 -21.28
CA THR A 62 21.22 10.56 -21.55
C THR A 62 21.46 9.76 -20.27
N GLY A 63 21.30 10.39 -19.10
CA GLY A 63 21.50 9.74 -17.80
C GLY A 63 20.55 8.56 -17.58
N LEU A 64 21.06 7.50 -16.95
CA LEU A 64 20.29 6.29 -16.67
C LEU A 64 19.98 6.18 -15.18
N MET A 65 18.71 5.94 -14.85
CA MET A 65 18.31 5.57 -13.50
C MET A 65 18.53 4.07 -13.28
N SER A 66 19.04 3.70 -12.11
CA SER A 66 19.26 2.33 -11.68
C SER A 66 19.02 2.17 -10.18
N ALA A 67 19.04 0.93 -9.69
CA ALA A 67 18.90 0.59 -8.28
C ALA A 67 17.64 1.17 -7.60
N LEU A 68 16.57 1.40 -8.37
CA LEU A 68 15.31 1.93 -7.85
C LEU A 68 14.72 0.97 -6.80
N LYS A 69 14.47 1.51 -5.61
CA LYS A 69 13.77 0.84 -4.50
C LYS A 69 12.87 1.84 -3.80
N PHE A 70 11.88 1.34 -3.09
CA PHE A 70 10.89 2.12 -2.37
C PHE A 70 10.95 1.84 -0.87
N GLY A 71 10.88 2.93 -0.09
CA GLY A 71 10.84 2.90 1.36
C GLY A 71 9.41 2.84 1.90
N PRO A 72 9.25 2.86 3.24
CA PRO A 72 7.95 2.68 3.89
C PRO A 72 6.95 3.81 3.61
N ALA A 73 7.40 4.99 3.17
CA ALA A 73 6.52 6.10 2.84
C ALA A 73 6.07 6.13 1.37
N VAL A 74 6.34 5.07 0.59
CA VAL A 74 5.96 5.05 -0.84
C VAL A 74 4.47 5.24 -1.06
N GLN A 75 4.14 6.12 -2.00
CA GLN A 75 2.78 6.50 -2.40
C GLN A 75 2.53 6.07 -3.83
N VAL A 76 1.26 5.81 -4.15
CA VAL A 76 0.81 5.65 -5.54
C VAL A 76 0.70 7.03 -6.18
N GLY A 77 1.20 7.15 -7.41
CA GLY A 77 1.21 8.39 -8.18
C GLY A 77 2.58 8.63 -8.82
N SER A 78 2.80 9.86 -9.28
CA SER A 78 4.04 10.23 -9.99
C SER A 78 5.01 10.92 -9.05
N TYR A 79 6.20 10.33 -8.89
CA TYR A 79 7.34 11.04 -8.34
C TYR A 79 8.07 11.74 -9.48
N VAL A 80 8.23 13.06 -9.38
CA VAL A 80 8.88 13.87 -10.39
C VAL A 80 10.28 14.24 -9.90
N ILE A 81 11.29 13.81 -10.63
CA ILE A 81 12.70 14.14 -10.39
C ILE A 81 13.14 15.08 -11.51
N THR A 82 13.70 16.24 -11.18
CA THR A 82 14.10 17.25 -12.17
C THR A 82 15.54 17.70 -11.93
N LEU A 83 16.36 17.69 -12.98
CA LEU A 83 17.72 18.21 -12.92
C LEU A 83 17.70 19.74 -12.77
N LEU A 84 18.47 20.26 -11.82
CA LEU A 84 18.51 21.68 -11.48
C LEU A 84 19.66 22.42 -12.17
N ALA A 85 20.61 21.70 -12.76
CA ALA A 85 21.78 22.28 -13.41
C ALA A 85 22.23 21.42 -14.59
N THR A 86 22.97 22.02 -15.52
CA THR A 86 23.65 21.29 -16.60
C THR A 86 25.06 20.90 -16.15
N SER A 87 25.26 19.67 -15.70
CA SER A 87 26.55 19.16 -15.18
C SER A 87 26.55 17.64 -15.06
N ALA A 88 27.71 17.01 -15.21
CA ALA A 88 27.93 15.58 -14.90
C ALA A 88 27.55 15.21 -13.45
N THR A 89 27.57 16.18 -12.54
CA THR A 89 27.19 16.04 -11.13
C THR A 89 25.97 16.90 -10.78
N ALA A 90 25.09 17.13 -11.75
CA ALA A 90 23.92 17.98 -11.59
C ALA A 90 23.13 17.64 -10.33
N ALA A 91 22.80 18.64 -9.53
CA ALA A 91 21.82 18.49 -8.47
C ALA A 91 20.44 18.24 -9.08
N PHE A 92 19.59 17.48 -8.39
CA PHE A 92 18.20 17.27 -8.79
C PHE A 92 17.25 17.41 -7.61
N SER A 93 16.04 17.90 -7.88
CA SER A 93 14.94 17.92 -6.92
C SER A 93 14.08 16.67 -7.08
N VAL A 94 13.45 16.22 -6.00
CA VAL A 94 12.49 15.12 -6.02
C VAL A 94 11.20 15.58 -5.37
N VAL A 95 10.08 15.45 -6.08
CA VAL A 95 8.74 15.81 -5.60
C VAL A 95 7.88 14.55 -5.54
N ALA A 96 7.25 14.30 -4.40
CA ALA A 96 6.35 13.17 -4.16
C ALA A 96 4.96 13.40 -4.79
N PRO A 97 4.15 12.35 -4.99
CA PRO A 97 2.79 12.47 -5.56
C PRO A 97 1.85 13.42 -4.83
N ASP A 98 2.05 13.60 -3.53
CA ASP A 98 1.28 14.53 -2.70
C ASP A 98 1.79 15.99 -2.75
N GLY A 99 2.83 16.26 -3.55
CA GLY A 99 3.48 17.56 -3.66
C GLY A 99 4.59 17.82 -2.64
N THR A 100 4.88 16.88 -1.74
CA THR A 100 5.97 17.01 -0.77
C THR A 100 7.32 17.07 -1.49
N ILE A 101 8.12 18.08 -1.18
CA ILE A 101 9.49 18.21 -1.67
C ILE A 101 10.39 17.35 -0.78
N LEU A 102 11.02 16.35 -1.37
CA LEU A 102 12.01 15.49 -0.71
C LEU A 102 13.41 16.11 -0.82
N PRO A 103 14.40 15.64 -0.03
CA PRO A 103 15.76 16.14 -0.12
C PRO A 103 16.30 16.11 -1.55
N ASN A 104 17.11 17.09 -1.92
CA ASN A 104 17.76 17.09 -3.22
C ASN A 104 18.86 16.02 -3.26
N GLY A 105 19.09 15.44 -4.44
CA GLY A 105 20.21 14.54 -4.70
C GLY A 105 21.16 15.10 -5.76
N ALA A 106 22.16 14.32 -6.14
CA ALA A 106 23.12 14.67 -7.18
C ALA A 106 23.39 13.48 -8.10
N VAL A 107 23.56 13.76 -9.39
CA VAL A 107 23.95 12.74 -10.38
C VAL A 107 25.29 12.12 -9.98
N GLY A 108 25.40 10.80 -10.15
CA GLY A 108 26.56 10.00 -9.74
C GLY A 108 26.58 9.61 -8.25
N ALA A 109 25.65 10.12 -7.43
CA ALA A 109 25.51 9.74 -6.02
C ALA A 109 24.21 8.96 -5.77
N SER A 110 24.28 7.97 -4.88
CA SER A 110 23.11 7.23 -4.44
C SER A 110 22.15 8.15 -3.68
N TYR A 111 20.91 8.23 -4.18
CA TYR A 111 19.84 8.97 -3.53
C TYR A 111 19.10 8.08 -2.53
N PHE A 112 18.77 8.65 -1.37
CA PHE A 112 18.00 7.97 -0.33
C PHE A 112 16.97 8.91 0.30
N SER A 113 15.74 8.43 0.46
CA SER A 113 14.68 9.10 1.20
C SER A 113 13.75 8.05 1.83
N SER A 114 12.82 8.49 2.68
CA SER A 114 11.77 7.62 3.23
C SER A 114 10.82 7.04 2.17
N HIS A 115 10.70 7.68 1.01
CA HIS A 115 9.80 7.24 -0.07
C HIS A 115 10.51 6.31 -1.06
N LEU A 116 11.68 6.70 -1.54
CA LEU A 116 12.41 5.98 -2.58
C LEU A 116 13.90 6.27 -2.57
N SER A 117 14.65 5.34 -3.14
CA SER A 117 16.11 5.41 -3.32
C SER A 117 16.45 4.91 -4.72
N PHE A 118 17.43 5.54 -5.36
CA PHE A 118 17.90 5.17 -6.70
C PHE A 118 19.30 5.74 -6.93
N LEU A 119 19.89 5.42 -8.07
CA LEU A 119 21.10 6.06 -8.59
C LEU A 119 20.81 6.58 -10.00
N ILE A 120 21.16 7.85 -10.27
CA ILE A 120 21.22 8.37 -11.64
C ILE A 120 22.69 8.44 -12.04
N SER A 121 23.05 7.65 -13.04
CA SER A 121 24.39 7.66 -13.63
C SER A 121 24.49 8.77 -14.68
N ASP A 122 25.64 9.44 -14.73
CA ASP A 122 25.94 10.40 -15.78
C ASP A 122 26.00 9.67 -17.14
N GLY A 123 25.18 10.13 -18.09
CA GLY A 123 25.15 9.63 -19.46
C GLY A 123 25.96 10.49 -20.44
N GLY A 124 26.63 11.53 -19.96
CA GLY A 124 27.33 12.55 -20.74
C GLY A 124 26.54 13.85 -20.82
N THR A 125 25.30 13.80 -21.35
CA THR A 125 24.42 14.96 -21.41
C THR A 125 23.46 14.92 -20.22
N MET A 126 23.59 15.90 -19.32
CA MET A 126 22.72 16.08 -18.17
C MET A 126 22.28 17.55 -18.16
N THR A 127 21.11 17.87 -18.73
CA THR A 127 20.68 19.25 -18.95
C THR A 127 19.70 19.70 -17.85
N ALA A 128 19.83 20.95 -17.39
CA ALA A 128 18.86 21.55 -16.48
C ALA A 128 17.43 21.47 -17.05
N GLY A 129 16.47 21.00 -16.24
CA GLY A 129 15.08 20.81 -16.64
C GLY A 129 14.75 19.42 -17.19
N ASP A 130 15.74 18.59 -17.53
CA ASP A 130 15.47 17.18 -17.85
C ASP A 130 14.86 16.48 -16.62
N ALA A 131 13.93 15.54 -16.84
CA ALA A 131 13.16 14.94 -15.77
C ALA A 131 13.03 13.42 -15.87
N TYR A 132 12.89 12.76 -14.71
CA TYR A 132 12.46 11.38 -14.59
C TYR A 132 11.13 11.35 -13.86
N THR A 133 10.15 10.65 -14.43
CA THR A 133 8.85 10.46 -13.79
C THR A 133 8.69 9.00 -13.38
N VAL A 134 8.91 8.70 -12.10
CA VAL A 134 8.65 7.37 -11.55
C VAL A 134 7.15 7.27 -11.28
N VAL A 135 6.44 6.57 -12.17
CA VAL A 135 5.01 6.33 -12.03
C VAL A 135 4.80 5.07 -11.21
N VAL A 136 4.33 5.25 -9.97
CA VAL A 136 3.88 4.15 -9.11
C VAL A 136 2.39 3.95 -9.35
N THR A 137 2.01 2.83 -9.95
CA THR A 137 0.60 2.50 -10.20
C THR A 137 0.03 1.69 -9.05
N ALA A 138 -1.25 1.93 -8.69
CA ALA A 138 -1.98 1.01 -7.84
C ALA A 138 -2.18 -0.29 -8.62
N ALA A 139 -1.78 -1.41 -8.00
CA ALA A 139 -1.62 -2.68 -8.70
C ALA A 139 -0.65 -2.58 -9.91
N GLY A 140 -0.55 -3.68 -10.66
CA GLY A 140 0.34 -3.80 -11.81
C GLY A 140 1.31 -4.96 -11.66
N THR A 141 1.93 -5.30 -12.78
CA THR A 141 2.87 -6.42 -12.88
C THR A 141 4.27 -5.91 -12.56
N PRO A 142 4.99 -6.49 -11.57
CA PRO A 142 6.39 -6.19 -11.34
C PRO A 142 7.20 -6.37 -12.63
N VAL A 143 8.03 -5.38 -12.93
CA VAL A 143 8.88 -5.40 -14.13
C VAL A 143 10.23 -6.01 -13.78
N LEU A 144 10.73 -6.84 -14.67
CA LEU A 144 12.06 -7.40 -14.55
C LEU A 144 13.11 -6.30 -14.71
N VAL A 145 14.11 -6.31 -13.83
CA VAL A 145 15.34 -5.54 -14.00
C VAL A 145 16.49 -6.50 -14.22
N GLY A 146 17.03 -6.51 -15.44
CA GLY A 146 18.04 -7.47 -15.85
C GLY A 146 17.98 -7.79 -17.34
N THR A 147 18.40 -9.00 -17.70
CA THR A 147 18.58 -9.42 -19.11
C THR A 147 17.54 -10.43 -19.61
N GLY A 148 16.75 -11.04 -18.72
CA GLY A 148 15.72 -12.02 -19.07
C GLY A 148 14.40 -11.43 -19.58
N THR A 149 13.38 -12.29 -19.71
CA THR A 149 11.99 -11.91 -20.02
C THR A 149 10.97 -12.48 -19.03
N GLY A 150 11.44 -12.92 -17.87
CA GLY A 150 10.64 -13.44 -16.76
C GLY A 150 9.50 -12.50 -16.36
N ALA A 151 8.40 -13.08 -15.87
CA ALA A 151 7.26 -12.33 -15.40
C ALA A 151 6.79 -12.83 -14.03
N VAL A 152 6.47 -11.91 -13.13
CA VAL A 152 5.81 -12.22 -11.86
C VAL A 152 4.30 -12.09 -12.06
N SER A 153 3.54 -13.09 -11.64
CA SER A 153 2.08 -13.10 -11.71
C SER A 153 1.44 -13.48 -10.38
N GLY A 154 0.13 -13.22 -10.25
CA GLY A 154 -0.64 -13.61 -9.06
C GLY A 154 -0.14 -12.98 -7.77
N VAL A 155 0.39 -11.76 -7.84
CA VAL A 155 0.91 -11.07 -6.65
C VAL A 155 -0.25 -10.80 -5.69
N SER A 156 -0.06 -11.16 -4.43
CA SER A 156 -0.94 -10.79 -3.32
C SER A 156 -0.14 -10.49 -2.06
N LEU A 157 -0.74 -9.74 -1.15
CA LEU A 157 -0.14 -9.44 0.15
C LEU A 157 -0.49 -10.53 1.16
N GLY A 158 0.38 -10.72 2.14
CA GLY A 158 0.08 -11.47 3.35
C GLY A 158 -0.18 -10.53 4.53
N SER A 159 -0.63 -11.09 5.65
CA SER A 159 -1.04 -10.35 6.85
C SER A 159 0.10 -9.47 7.40
N ILE A 160 1.34 -9.95 7.36
CA ILE A 160 2.54 -9.24 7.84
C ILE A 160 3.31 -8.52 6.73
N ALA A 161 2.68 -8.25 5.57
CA ALA A 161 3.28 -7.44 4.52
C ALA A 161 3.72 -6.07 5.06
N GLN A 162 4.98 -5.73 4.84
CA GLN A 162 5.61 -4.46 5.20
C GLN A 162 5.48 -3.47 4.04
N LEU A 163 5.43 -2.17 4.36
CA LEU A 163 5.48 -1.11 3.35
C LEU A 163 6.90 -1.00 2.75
N GLY A 164 6.98 -0.75 1.45
CA GLY A 164 8.24 -0.61 0.71
C GLY A 164 8.43 -1.69 -0.35
N THR A 165 9.69 -1.93 -0.74
CA THR A 165 10.05 -2.90 -1.77
C THR A 165 10.44 -4.26 -1.20
N TYR A 166 9.76 -5.29 -1.67
CA TYR A 166 10.24 -6.67 -1.63
C TYR A 166 11.06 -6.96 -2.87
N ARG A 167 12.34 -7.29 -2.69
CA ARG A 167 13.23 -7.62 -3.80
C ARG A 167 13.26 -9.13 -4.01
N VAL A 168 12.83 -9.57 -5.19
CA VAL A 168 12.91 -10.98 -5.63
C VAL A 168 14.09 -11.10 -6.56
N GLN A 169 15.17 -11.77 -6.17
CA GLN A 169 16.41 -11.87 -6.94
C GLN A 169 16.73 -13.33 -7.29
N LEU A 170 17.05 -13.58 -8.55
CA LEU A 170 17.50 -14.90 -8.99
C LEU A 170 18.92 -15.21 -8.54
N LEU A 171 19.13 -16.47 -8.16
CA LEU A 171 20.43 -16.93 -7.66
C LEU A 171 21.26 -17.67 -8.73
N ALA A 172 20.61 -18.22 -9.75
CA ALA A 172 21.28 -18.97 -10.82
C ALA A 172 20.58 -18.79 -12.18
N THR A 173 21.32 -19.06 -13.26
CA THR A 173 20.77 -19.12 -14.62
C THR A 173 20.16 -20.50 -14.87
N SER A 174 18.87 -20.65 -14.61
CA SER A 174 18.12 -21.89 -14.84
C SER A 174 16.62 -21.62 -14.94
N ALA A 175 15.91 -22.42 -15.75
CA ALA A 175 14.44 -22.39 -15.83
C ALA A 175 13.74 -22.76 -14.52
N THR A 176 14.45 -23.40 -13.59
CA THR A 176 13.98 -23.82 -12.26
C THR A 176 14.85 -23.21 -11.16
N ALA A 177 15.53 -22.10 -11.44
CA ALA A 177 16.43 -21.45 -10.49
C ALA A 177 15.74 -21.14 -9.16
N GLU A 178 16.49 -21.23 -8.07
CA GLU A 178 16.08 -20.63 -6.82
C GLU A 178 16.14 -19.11 -6.92
N PHE A 179 15.23 -18.45 -6.21
CA PHE A 179 15.26 -17.02 -5.98
C PHE A 179 15.22 -16.72 -4.48
N GLU A 180 15.83 -15.59 -4.12
CA GLU A 180 15.81 -15.02 -2.79
C GLU A 180 14.81 -13.87 -2.75
N VAL A 181 14.00 -13.80 -1.68
CA VAL A 181 13.11 -12.67 -1.42
C VAL A 181 13.65 -11.89 -0.23
N THR A 182 14.00 -10.63 -0.43
CA THR A 182 14.43 -9.70 0.63
C THR A 182 13.29 -8.75 0.95
N ALA A 183 12.90 -8.67 2.23
CA ALA A 183 11.86 -7.77 2.72
C ALA A 183 12.35 -6.31 2.79
N PRO A 184 11.43 -5.33 2.91
CA PRO A 184 11.78 -3.91 3.02
C PRO A 184 12.75 -3.56 4.16
N ASP A 185 12.69 -4.30 5.27
CA ASP A 185 13.63 -4.17 6.40
C ASP A 185 15.03 -4.77 6.13
N GLY A 186 15.25 -5.38 4.96
CA GLY A 186 16.49 -6.03 4.57
C GLY A 186 16.62 -7.49 5.01
N SER A 187 15.64 -8.02 5.76
CA SER A 187 15.63 -9.42 6.14
C SER A 187 15.39 -10.33 4.92
N LYS A 188 16.01 -11.51 4.94
CA LYS A 188 15.82 -12.52 3.90
C LYS A 188 14.67 -13.43 4.32
N LEU A 189 13.67 -13.54 3.47
CA LEU A 189 12.58 -14.50 3.64
C LEU A 189 12.99 -15.87 3.12
N LYS A 190 12.11 -16.86 3.25
CA LYS A 190 12.32 -18.18 2.66
C LYS A 190 12.60 -18.08 1.17
N ARG A 191 13.44 -18.96 0.65
CA ARG A 191 13.70 -19.09 -0.78
C ARG A 191 12.49 -19.65 -1.52
N GLY A 192 12.37 -19.31 -2.79
CA GLY A 192 11.40 -19.91 -3.70
C GLY A 192 12.07 -20.47 -4.94
N GLN A 193 11.28 -21.15 -5.77
CA GLN A 193 11.73 -21.71 -7.04
C GLN A 193 10.89 -21.16 -8.18
N VAL A 194 11.53 -20.86 -9.31
CA VAL A 194 10.84 -20.45 -10.54
C VAL A 194 9.81 -21.51 -10.94
N ALA A 195 8.70 -21.05 -11.52
CA ALA A 195 7.53 -21.84 -11.92
C ALA A 195 6.79 -22.54 -10.77
N THR A 196 7.13 -22.22 -9.51
CA THR A 196 6.41 -22.69 -8.31
C THR A 196 5.79 -21.50 -7.59
N ALA A 197 4.58 -21.68 -7.04
CA ALA A 197 3.92 -20.65 -6.26
C ALA A 197 4.73 -20.34 -4.98
N TYR A 198 5.09 -19.08 -4.81
CA TYR A 198 5.67 -18.56 -3.59
C TYR A 198 4.55 -18.13 -2.65
N VAL A 199 4.45 -18.78 -1.50
CA VAL A 199 3.43 -18.48 -0.48
C VAL A 199 4.11 -18.07 0.81
N SER A 200 3.84 -16.90 1.36
CA SER A 200 4.42 -16.39 2.60
C SER A 200 3.44 -15.45 3.29
N ASP A 201 3.60 -15.28 4.60
CA ASP A 201 2.81 -14.29 5.36
C ASP A 201 3.15 -12.83 4.99
N HIS A 202 4.20 -12.60 4.18
CA HIS A 202 4.54 -11.28 3.64
C HIS A 202 3.96 -11.02 2.24
N VAL A 203 4.44 -11.73 1.22
CA VAL A 203 4.01 -11.57 -0.17
C VAL A 203 3.90 -12.92 -0.83
N ASN A 204 2.90 -13.08 -1.68
CA ASN A 204 2.67 -14.29 -2.46
C ASN A 204 2.71 -13.94 -3.95
N PHE A 205 3.28 -14.82 -4.76
CA PHE A 205 3.35 -14.63 -6.21
C PHE A 205 3.83 -15.91 -6.90
N THR A 206 3.74 -15.96 -8.22
CA THR A 206 4.42 -16.97 -9.03
C THR A 206 5.38 -16.28 -9.97
N LEU A 207 6.63 -16.73 -9.97
CA LEU A 207 7.62 -16.28 -10.96
C LEU A 207 7.61 -17.24 -12.14
N ALA A 208 7.07 -16.79 -13.27
CA ALA A 208 7.04 -17.59 -14.49
C ALA A 208 8.41 -17.66 -15.15
N ASN A 209 8.73 -18.82 -15.70
CA ASN A 209 9.89 -18.99 -16.55
C ASN A 209 9.64 -18.33 -17.92
N ALA A 210 10.46 -17.34 -18.29
CA ALA A 210 10.48 -16.81 -19.65
C ALA A 210 11.91 -16.39 -20.04
N GLY A 211 12.44 -17.06 -21.07
CA GLY A 211 13.76 -16.78 -21.64
C GLY A 211 14.94 -17.16 -20.73
N THR A 212 16.10 -16.56 -20.97
CA THR A 212 17.33 -16.74 -20.20
C THR A 212 17.38 -15.76 -19.03
N MET A 213 16.56 -16.02 -18.01
CA MET A 213 16.75 -15.32 -16.73
C MET A 213 18.09 -15.72 -16.13
N THR A 214 18.90 -14.74 -15.77
CA THR A 214 20.30 -14.94 -15.33
C THR A 214 20.46 -14.63 -13.85
N SER A 215 21.49 -15.19 -13.21
CA SER A 215 21.83 -14.82 -11.83
C SER A 215 21.96 -13.30 -11.67
N GLY A 216 21.29 -12.73 -10.67
CA GLY A 216 21.28 -11.28 -10.42
C GLY A 216 20.09 -10.52 -11.02
N ASP A 217 19.36 -11.11 -11.98
CA ASP A 217 18.07 -10.59 -12.44
C ASP A 217 17.12 -10.46 -11.24
N TYR A 218 16.37 -9.36 -11.16
CA TYR A 218 15.48 -9.13 -10.03
C TYR A 218 14.17 -8.42 -10.39
N PHE A 219 13.17 -8.61 -9.54
CA PHE A 219 11.89 -7.90 -9.56
C PHE A 219 11.72 -7.15 -8.25
N ASN A 220 11.06 -6.00 -8.34
CA ASN A 220 10.63 -5.24 -7.18
C ASN A 220 9.11 -5.37 -7.06
N ILE A 221 8.65 -6.06 -6.02
CA ILE A 221 7.24 -6.03 -5.61
C ILE A 221 7.10 -4.86 -4.63
N ILE A 222 6.19 -3.93 -4.93
CA ILE A 222 6.03 -2.72 -4.13
C ILE A 222 4.76 -2.85 -3.31
N VAL A 223 4.87 -2.55 -2.01
CA VAL A 223 3.74 -2.39 -1.11
C VAL A 223 3.68 -0.92 -0.74
N ALA A 224 2.73 -0.21 -1.35
CA ALA A 224 2.56 1.23 -1.17
C ALA A 224 1.52 1.55 -0.11
N THR A 225 1.65 2.74 0.46
CA THR A 225 0.65 3.32 1.36
C THR A 225 -0.69 3.48 0.63
N HIS A 226 -1.77 3.32 1.38
CA HIS A 226 -3.11 3.66 0.89
C HIS A 226 -3.53 5.05 1.39
N THR A 227 -4.47 5.68 0.69
CA THR A 227 -5.02 7.01 1.01
C THR A 227 -5.80 7.08 2.33
N GLY A 228 -5.89 5.98 3.09
CA GLY A 228 -6.60 5.95 4.37
C GLY A 228 -8.12 5.85 4.28
N GLN A 229 -8.67 5.50 3.11
CA GLN A 229 -10.08 5.14 2.96
C GLN A 229 -10.46 3.96 3.88
N VAL A 230 -11.73 3.87 4.24
CA VAL A 230 -12.26 2.82 5.12
C VAL A 230 -13.19 1.88 4.38
N LYS A 231 -13.26 0.64 4.84
CA LYS A 231 -14.20 -0.40 4.38
C LYS A 231 -14.85 -1.06 5.59
N ALA A 232 -15.84 -1.93 5.37
CA ALA A 232 -16.22 -2.88 6.41
C ALA A 232 -14.97 -3.61 6.94
N TRP A 233 -14.89 -3.76 8.25
CA TRP A 233 -13.82 -4.53 8.87
C TRP A 233 -13.89 -6.00 8.40
N ASP A 234 -12.75 -6.53 7.96
CA ASP A 234 -12.63 -7.90 7.49
C ASP A 234 -11.40 -8.57 8.12
N PRO A 235 -11.58 -9.54 9.04
CA PRO A 235 -10.47 -10.21 9.72
C PRO A 235 -9.57 -11.03 8.78
N ALA A 236 -10.04 -11.38 7.58
CA ALA A 236 -9.25 -12.12 6.60
C ALA A 236 -8.46 -11.22 5.64
N ALA A 237 -8.67 -9.90 5.71
CA ALA A 237 -7.99 -8.96 4.85
C ALA A 237 -6.50 -8.81 5.19
N VAL A 238 -5.76 -8.27 4.23
CA VAL A 238 -4.30 -8.09 4.27
C VAL A 238 -3.88 -6.67 3.86
N ASP A 239 -4.82 -5.75 3.77
CA ASP A 239 -4.65 -4.37 3.30
C ASP A 239 -4.71 -3.33 4.46
N GLY A 240 -4.87 -3.81 5.69
CA GLY A 240 -5.07 -3.02 6.90
C GLY A 240 -6.50 -3.06 7.42
N THR A 241 -7.48 -3.47 6.60
CA THR A 241 -8.88 -3.51 7.03
C THR A 241 -9.18 -4.61 8.03
N GLN A 242 -8.23 -5.52 8.26
CA GLN A 242 -8.26 -6.51 9.35
C GLN A 242 -8.05 -5.90 10.75
N ASP A 243 -7.58 -4.65 10.84
CA ASP A 243 -7.41 -3.93 12.10
C ASP A 243 -8.59 -2.95 12.32
N PRO A 244 -9.47 -3.16 13.33
CA PRO A 244 -10.67 -2.31 13.54
C PRO A 244 -10.34 -0.84 13.79
N TYR A 245 -10.67 0.04 12.85
CA TYR A 245 -10.39 1.47 12.90
C TYR A 245 -11.41 2.27 13.73
N GLY A 246 -12.69 1.92 13.65
CA GLY A 246 -13.76 2.66 14.30
C GLY A 246 -15.14 2.15 13.91
N VAL A 247 -16.18 2.90 14.28
CA VAL A 247 -17.59 2.56 14.02
C VAL A 247 -18.27 3.69 13.24
N LEU A 248 -18.92 3.36 12.14
CA LEU A 248 -19.57 4.34 11.26
C LEU A 248 -20.80 4.96 11.92
N ILE A 249 -20.90 6.29 11.95
CA ILE A 249 -21.99 7.01 12.63
C ILE A 249 -23.32 6.87 11.90
N GLY A 250 -23.35 7.10 10.59
CA GLY A 250 -24.55 7.03 9.76
C GLY A 250 -24.32 6.13 8.55
N ALA A 251 -25.39 5.62 7.94
CA ALA A 251 -25.27 4.80 6.75
C ALA A 251 -24.60 5.58 5.60
N VAL A 252 -23.73 4.90 4.85
CA VAL A 252 -23.03 5.46 3.69
C VAL A 252 -23.11 4.48 2.53
N ASP A 253 -23.70 4.93 1.43
CA ASP A 253 -23.69 4.21 0.16
C ASP A 253 -22.52 4.69 -0.70
N ALA A 254 -21.47 3.87 -0.78
CA ALA A 254 -20.31 4.06 -1.65
C ALA A 254 -20.29 3.02 -2.79
N SER A 255 -21.45 2.46 -3.17
CA SER A 255 -21.52 1.35 -4.12
C SER A 255 -20.91 1.69 -5.49
N SER A 256 -21.05 2.93 -5.94
CA SER A 256 -20.61 3.39 -7.27
C SER A 256 -19.35 4.26 -7.25
N ALA A 257 -19.04 4.91 -6.13
CA ALA A 257 -17.86 5.74 -5.95
C ALA A 257 -17.57 5.87 -4.44
N ALA A 258 -16.34 6.24 -4.10
CA ALA A 258 -16.01 6.55 -2.73
C ALA A 258 -16.87 7.69 -2.20
N ALA A 259 -17.36 7.56 -0.97
CA ALA A 259 -18.30 8.52 -0.37
C ALA A 259 -17.81 8.99 1.00
N ASN A 260 -18.12 10.24 1.34
CA ASN A 260 -17.77 10.81 2.64
C ASN A 260 -18.71 10.29 3.73
N GLY A 261 -18.17 10.04 4.90
CA GLY A 261 -18.90 9.66 6.10
C GLY A 261 -18.24 10.23 7.36
N SER A 262 -18.84 9.93 8.51
CA SER A 262 -18.26 10.23 9.82
C SER A 262 -18.23 8.95 10.64
N ALA A 263 -17.13 8.72 11.35
CA ALA A 263 -16.95 7.55 12.21
C ALA A 263 -16.52 7.96 13.61
N ILE A 264 -16.89 7.15 14.59
CA ILE A 264 -16.31 7.15 15.93
C ILE A 264 -15.02 6.35 15.86
N VAL A 265 -13.88 6.99 16.09
CA VAL A 265 -12.56 6.38 15.91
C VAL A 265 -11.77 6.27 17.21
N ARG A 266 -12.23 6.91 18.29
CA ARG A 266 -11.59 6.90 19.61
C ARG A 266 -12.50 7.43 20.71
N LEU A 267 -12.14 7.16 21.97
CA LEU A 267 -12.71 7.79 23.18
C LEU A 267 -14.24 7.77 23.22
N ALA A 268 -14.82 6.59 23.10
CA ALA A 268 -16.28 6.40 23.10
C ALA A 268 -16.68 5.07 23.72
N GLU A 269 -17.90 5.01 24.23
CA GLU A 269 -18.56 3.76 24.60
C GLU A 269 -19.65 3.44 23.57
N VAL A 270 -19.68 2.20 23.09
CA VAL A 270 -20.62 1.74 22.07
C VAL A 270 -21.37 0.50 22.54
N ASP A 271 -22.61 0.34 22.08
CA ASP A 271 -23.45 -0.83 22.36
C ASP A 271 -23.08 -1.97 21.42
N THR A 272 -22.67 -3.12 21.98
CA THR A 272 -22.26 -4.30 21.21
C THR A 272 -23.38 -4.88 20.35
N ASP A 273 -24.64 -4.79 20.78
CA ASP A 273 -25.80 -5.36 20.09
C ASP A 273 -26.20 -4.52 18.86
N LEU A 274 -25.81 -3.24 18.84
CA LEU A 274 -26.10 -2.30 17.75
C LEU A 274 -24.96 -2.16 16.73
N LEU A 275 -23.86 -2.92 16.90
CA LEU A 275 -22.78 -2.97 15.92
C LEU A 275 -23.17 -3.81 14.69
N ALA A 276 -22.93 -3.25 13.51
CA ALA A 276 -23.14 -3.92 12.24
C ALA A 276 -21.84 -4.57 11.75
N TRP A 277 -21.96 -5.81 11.25
CA TRP A 277 -20.85 -6.65 10.82
C TRP A 277 -21.14 -7.24 9.44
N ALA A 278 -20.10 -7.53 8.67
CA ALA A 278 -20.24 -8.32 7.45
C ALA A 278 -20.77 -9.73 7.80
N THR A 279 -21.57 -10.32 6.90
CA THR A 279 -22.20 -11.63 7.12
C THR A 279 -21.19 -12.78 7.24
N THR A 280 -19.96 -12.57 6.78
CA THR A 280 -18.83 -13.51 6.86
C THR A 280 -18.19 -13.56 8.25
N VAL A 281 -18.49 -12.59 9.13
CA VAL A 281 -17.84 -12.46 10.44
C VAL A 281 -18.48 -13.39 11.48
N THR A 282 -17.68 -14.28 12.04
CA THR A 282 -18.08 -15.21 13.12
C THR A 282 -18.15 -14.53 14.49
N SER A 283 -18.92 -15.09 15.42
CA SER A 283 -19.01 -14.56 16.79
C SER A 283 -17.66 -14.46 17.51
N ALA A 284 -16.75 -15.42 17.28
CA ALA A 284 -15.41 -15.38 17.83
C ALA A 284 -14.60 -14.19 17.27
N GLN A 285 -14.73 -13.92 15.96
CA GLN A 285 -14.10 -12.76 15.33
C GLN A 285 -14.67 -11.43 15.83
N LYS A 286 -15.99 -11.35 16.09
CA LYS A 286 -16.59 -10.15 16.70
C LYS A 286 -15.99 -9.86 18.07
N ALA A 287 -15.80 -10.88 18.91
CA ALA A 287 -15.17 -10.72 20.23
C ALA A 287 -13.73 -10.18 20.12
N VAL A 288 -12.94 -10.71 19.18
CA VAL A 288 -11.58 -10.21 18.90
C VAL A 288 -11.62 -8.75 18.43
N ALA A 289 -12.53 -8.39 17.52
CA ALA A 289 -12.65 -7.01 17.05
C ALA A 289 -13.04 -6.04 18.18
N ILE A 290 -13.94 -6.44 19.07
CA ILE A 290 -14.31 -5.66 20.26
C ILE A 290 -13.10 -5.43 21.16
N ASP A 291 -12.27 -6.46 21.39
CA ASP A 291 -11.04 -6.31 22.16
C ASP A 291 -10.04 -5.37 21.48
N LEU A 292 -9.90 -5.46 20.15
CA LEU A 292 -9.02 -4.57 19.37
C LEU A 292 -9.52 -3.12 19.34
N LEU A 293 -10.84 -2.87 19.35
CA LEU A 293 -11.41 -1.53 19.45
C LEU A 293 -11.04 -0.85 20.78
N ARG A 294 -10.83 -1.61 21.86
CA ARG A 294 -10.35 -1.05 23.14
C ARG A 294 -8.96 -0.43 23.02
N ASN A 295 -8.11 -0.93 22.13
CA ASN A 295 -6.79 -0.31 21.88
C ASN A 295 -6.91 1.11 21.27
N ARG A 296 -8.08 1.45 20.72
CA ARG A 296 -8.42 2.81 20.26
C ARG A 296 -9.23 3.60 21.29
N ASN A 297 -9.40 3.08 22.51
CA ASN A 297 -10.28 3.62 23.54
C ASN A 297 -11.76 3.69 23.10
N ILE A 298 -12.18 2.74 22.26
CA ILE A 298 -13.59 2.49 21.99
C ILE A 298 -13.99 1.27 22.83
N VAL A 299 -14.82 1.49 23.85
CA VAL A 299 -15.26 0.44 24.77
C VAL A 299 -16.64 -0.03 24.35
N ALA A 300 -16.72 -1.25 23.82
CA ALA A 300 -18.02 -1.86 23.54
C ALA A 300 -18.58 -2.51 24.82
N ARG A 301 -19.86 -2.24 25.13
CA ARG A 301 -20.58 -2.74 26.32
C ARG A 301 -21.76 -3.64 25.95
#